data_AF-A0AAI9Z0B2-F1
#
_entry.id   AF-A0AAI9Z0B2-F1
#
_cell.length_a   1.000
_cell.length_b   1.000
_cell.length_c   1.000
_cell.angle_alpha   90.00
_cell.angle_beta   90.00
_cell.angle_gamma   90.00
#
_symmetry.space_group_name_H-M   'P 1'
#
loop_
_entity.id
_entity.type
_entity.pdbx_description
1 polymer ?
#
loop_
_entity_poly.entity_id
_entity_poly.type
_entity_poly.pdbx_seq_one_letter_code
_entity_poly.pdbx_strand_id
1 'polypeptide(L)'
;MPVAFIIKEAIPEKPIAEIWVTVVTGAGGDLKDAGGVFPDVAIWDDNGNRIGRYRTKLGDKRAQSSERTVKIPNNENNGQISDPQYAMLSHDTDATCIAMVQVSNGRLSGTVNADTGYKCDQGWYYSQRKFKCDNLMTKCVWMDLDHSHPNFNAMSFHLRDILPSPDK
;
A
#
# COMPACT_ATOMS: atom_id res chain seq x y z
N MET A 1 -7.11 -16.98 8.74
CA MET A 1 -6.90 -15.61 8.22
C MET A 1 -7.80 -15.47 7.00
N PRO A 2 -8.56 -14.38 6.82
CA PRO A 2 -9.29 -14.22 5.56
C PRO A 2 -8.28 -14.25 4.41
N VAL A 3 -8.67 -14.89 3.31
CA VAL A 3 -7.87 -15.00 2.07
C VAL A 3 -7.36 -13.61 1.72
N ALA A 4 -6.06 -13.48 1.43
CA ALA A 4 -5.49 -12.20 1.04
C ALA A 4 -6.27 -11.67 -0.18
N PHE A 5 -7.02 -10.59 0.00
CA PHE A 5 -7.76 -9.97 -1.09
C PHE A 5 -6.75 -9.41 -2.09
N ILE A 6 -6.90 -9.78 -3.36
CA ILE A 6 -6.02 -9.38 -4.45
C ILE A 6 -6.86 -8.66 -5.51
N ILE A 7 -6.39 -7.49 -5.93
CA ILE A 7 -6.92 -6.76 -7.07
C ILE A 7 -6.21 -7.32 -8.32
N LYS A 8 -6.91 -8.13 -9.10
CA LYS A 8 -6.32 -8.83 -10.26
C LYS A 8 -5.84 -7.86 -11.33
N GLU A 9 -6.56 -6.77 -11.52
CA GLU A 9 -6.22 -5.69 -12.46
C GLU A 9 -4.96 -4.92 -12.06
N ALA A 10 -4.50 -5.08 -10.82
CA ALA A 10 -3.27 -4.50 -10.29
C ALA A 10 -2.07 -5.47 -10.35
N ILE A 11 -2.21 -6.61 -11.04
CA ILE A 11 -1.13 -7.56 -11.30
C ILE A 11 -0.85 -7.54 -12.82
N PRO A 12 0.37 -7.18 -13.24
CA PRO A 12 0.78 -7.34 -14.64
C PRO A 12 0.64 -8.80 -15.10
N GLU A 13 0.07 -9.03 -16.29
CA GLU A 13 -0.09 -10.39 -16.85
C GLU A 13 1.25 -11.10 -17.13
N LYS A 14 2.33 -10.33 -17.27
CA LYS A 14 3.69 -10.81 -17.50
C LYS A 14 4.65 -10.04 -16.61
N PRO A 15 5.83 -10.61 -16.27
CA PRO A 15 6.88 -9.86 -15.59
C PRO A 15 7.26 -8.60 -16.37
N ILE A 16 7.30 -7.45 -15.69
CA ILE A 16 7.63 -6.14 -16.27
C ILE A 16 8.77 -5.45 -15.49
N ALA A 17 9.40 -4.45 -16.13
CA ALA A 17 10.46 -3.62 -15.53
C ALA A 17 9.93 -2.44 -14.68
N GLU A 18 8.66 -2.52 -14.28
CA GLU A 18 8.00 -1.57 -13.39
C GLU A 18 7.41 -2.32 -12.20
N ILE A 19 7.24 -1.61 -11.10
CA ILE A 19 6.58 -2.13 -9.92
C ILE A 19 5.26 -1.39 -9.76
N TRP A 20 4.17 -2.13 -9.80
CA TRP A 20 2.84 -1.59 -9.62
C TRP A 20 2.51 -1.62 -8.14
N VAL A 21 2.17 -0.45 -7.60
CA VAL A 21 1.77 -0.30 -6.20
C VAL A 21 0.36 0.24 -6.16
N THR A 22 -0.55 -0.57 -5.65
CA THR A 22 -1.95 -0.21 -5.47
C THR A 22 -2.22 0.12 -4.02
N VAL A 23 -2.67 1.34 -3.78
CA VAL A 23 -3.11 1.79 -2.46
C VAL A 23 -4.62 1.91 -2.48
N VAL A 24 -5.23 1.32 -1.47
CA VAL A 24 -6.67 1.38 -1.22
C VAL A 24 -6.89 2.22 0.03
N THR A 25 -7.66 3.30 -0.12
CA THR A 25 -8.09 4.14 1.00
C THR A 25 -9.29 3.51 1.70
N GLY A 26 -9.38 3.71 3.02
CA GLY A 26 -10.52 3.28 3.82
C GLY A 26 -11.84 3.91 3.37
N ALA A 27 -12.96 3.25 3.66
CA ALA A 27 -14.28 3.83 3.45
C ALA A 27 -14.85 4.41 4.74
N GLY A 28 -15.29 5.66 4.62
CA GLY A 28 -15.90 6.43 5.69
C GLY A 28 -17.34 6.02 5.96
N GLY A 29 -17.56 5.48 7.16
CA GLY A 29 -18.87 5.49 7.82
C GLY A 29 -19.13 6.85 8.46
N ASP A 30 -19.05 6.91 9.79
CA ASP A 30 -19.11 8.18 10.54
C ASP A 30 -17.87 9.07 10.33
N LEU A 31 -16.75 8.49 9.90
CA LEU A 31 -15.55 9.20 9.49
C LEU A 31 -15.73 9.75 8.07
N LYS A 32 -15.86 11.08 7.93
CA LYS A 32 -16.13 11.73 6.63
C LYS A 32 -14.89 12.04 5.80
N ASP A 33 -13.69 11.89 6.39
CA ASP A 33 -12.45 12.41 5.84
C ASP A 33 -11.33 11.35 5.77
N ALA A 34 -11.66 10.10 5.41
CA ALA A 34 -10.65 9.02 5.30
C ALA A 34 -9.67 9.17 4.11
N GLY A 35 -9.91 10.17 3.26
CA GLY A 35 -9.02 10.54 2.15
C GLY A 35 -7.98 11.57 2.57
N GLY A 36 -6.97 11.77 1.72
CA GLY A 36 -5.84 12.66 1.98
C GLY A 36 -4.86 12.61 0.81
N VAL A 37 -3.60 12.98 1.01
CA VAL A 37 -2.59 12.91 -0.05
C VAL A 37 -2.16 11.45 -0.32
N PHE A 38 -1.88 11.08 -1.56
CA PHE A 38 -1.34 9.73 -1.83
C PHE A 38 0.03 9.56 -1.12
N PRO A 39 0.34 8.40 -0.52
CA PRO A 39 1.63 8.22 0.15
C PRO A 39 2.80 8.19 -0.86
N ASP A 40 3.93 8.74 -0.47
CA ASP A 40 5.20 8.43 -1.10
C ASP A 40 5.48 6.94 -0.97
N VAL A 41 6.04 6.34 -2.02
CA VAL A 41 6.36 4.91 -2.04
C VAL A 41 7.80 4.71 -2.43
N ALA A 42 8.53 3.89 -1.69
CA ALA A 42 9.86 3.44 -2.07
C ALA A 42 9.94 1.92 -2.02
N ILE A 43 10.71 1.35 -2.95
CA ILE A 43 10.81 -0.10 -3.16
C ILE A 43 12.27 -0.52 -3.23
N TRP A 44 12.62 -1.64 -2.58
CA TRP A 44 13.99 -2.18 -2.55
C TRP A 44 14.05 -3.66 -2.93
N ASP A 45 15.23 -4.08 -3.38
CA ASP A 45 15.59 -5.48 -3.62
C ASP A 45 16.09 -6.18 -2.34
N ASP A 46 16.45 -7.47 -2.46
CA ASP A 46 16.89 -8.32 -1.35
C ASP A 46 18.26 -7.91 -0.77
N ASN A 47 19.03 -7.12 -1.52
CA ASN A 47 20.33 -6.60 -1.10
C ASN A 47 20.20 -5.22 -0.43
N GLY A 48 18.98 -4.70 -0.27
CA GLY A 48 18.72 -3.37 0.27
C GLY A 48 18.99 -2.24 -0.74
N ASN A 49 19.15 -2.54 -2.04
CA ASN A 49 19.26 -1.50 -3.06
C ASN A 49 17.87 -0.99 -3.45
N ARG A 50 17.71 0.34 -3.56
CA ARG A 50 16.43 0.93 -3.98
C ARG A 50 16.21 0.69 -5.47
N ILE A 51 15.10 0.07 -5.82
CA ILE A 51 14.71 -0.21 -7.22
C ILE A 51 14.11 1.04 -7.86
N GLY A 52 13.23 1.70 -7.12
CA GLY A 52 12.53 2.89 -7.57
C GLY A 52 11.70 3.49 -6.45
N ARG A 53 11.17 4.69 -6.72
CA ARG A 53 10.24 5.37 -5.82
C ARG A 53 9.22 6.18 -6.58
N TYR A 54 8.05 6.30 -5.98
CA TYR A 54 7.04 7.26 -6.32
C TYR A 54 7.06 8.38 -5.29
N ARG A 55 7.17 9.62 -5.77
CA ARG A 55 6.97 10.81 -4.95
C ARG A 55 5.66 11.44 -5.35
N THR A 56 4.78 11.60 -4.37
CA THR A 56 3.50 12.24 -4.56
C THR A 56 3.70 13.69 -4.91
N LYS A 57 2.89 14.17 -5.87
CA LYS A 57 2.90 15.58 -6.26
C LYS A 57 2.03 16.37 -5.31
N LEU A 58 2.40 17.62 -5.05
CA LEU A 58 1.57 18.54 -4.28
C LEU A 58 0.15 18.58 -4.86
N GLY A 59 -0.84 18.35 -3.99
CA GLY A 59 -2.26 18.35 -4.37
C GLY A 59 -2.78 17.04 -4.98
N ASP A 60 -1.98 15.97 -5.04
CA ASP A 60 -2.43 14.63 -5.45
C ASP A 60 -3.23 13.95 -4.32
N LYS A 61 -4.40 14.53 -4.07
CA LYS A 61 -5.37 14.06 -3.08
C LYS A 61 -6.15 12.87 -3.59
N ARG A 62 -6.51 12.01 -2.66
CA ARG A 62 -7.30 10.80 -2.84
C ARG A 62 -8.57 10.95 -2.04
N ALA A 63 -9.69 10.74 -2.73
CA ALA A 63 -10.95 10.57 -2.04
C ALA A 63 -10.90 9.31 -1.17
N GLN A 64 -11.66 9.32 -0.08
CA GLN A 64 -12.00 8.10 0.64
C GLN A 64 -12.65 7.08 -0.30
N SER A 65 -12.62 5.80 0.08
CA SER A 65 -13.15 4.71 -0.73
C SER A 65 -12.58 4.62 -2.15
N SER A 66 -11.38 5.17 -2.37
CA SER A 66 -10.70 5.12 -3.66
C SER A 66 -9.60 4.07 -3.69
N GLU A 67 -9.33 3.60 -4.89
CA GLU A 67 -8.23 2.71 -5.24
C GLU A 67 -7.37 3.41 -6.29
N ARG A 68 -6.05 3.31 -6.17
CA ARG A 68 -5.13 3.81 -7.18
C ARG A 68 -3.89 2.96 -7.26
N THR A 69 -3.54 2.63 -8.49
CA THR A 69 -2.26 2.01 -8.84
C THR A 69 -1.30 3.07 -9.38
N VAL A 70 -0.11 3.15 -8.81
CA VAL A 70 1.03 3.88 -9.38
C VAL A 70 2.02 2.89 -9.98
N LYS A 71 2.64 3.29 -11.09
CA LYS A 71 3.68 2.52 -11.77
C LYS A 71 5.02 3.12 -11.42
N ILE A 72 5.85 2.37 -10.72
CA ILE A 72 7.17 2.81 -10.27
C ILE A 72 8.20 2.22 -11.22
N PRO A 73 8.92 3.04 -12.00
CA PRO A 73 9.96 2.53 -12.89
C PRO A 73 11.17 2.05 -12.08
N ASN A 74 11.85 1.03 -12.58
CA ASN A 74 13.10 0.53 -12.03
C ASN A 74 14.28 1.43 -12.43
N ASN A 75 14.24 2.72 -12.11
CA ASN A 75 15.24 3.70 -12.55
C ASN A 75 16.34 3.97 -11.52
N GLU A 76 16.24 3.40 -10.31
CA GLU A 76 17.23 3.60 -9.24
C GLU A 76 18.15 2.38 -9.03
N ASN A 77 17.97 1.33 -9.85
CA ASN A 77 18.83 0.14 -9.93
C ASN A 77 19.43 -0.05 -11.35
N ASN A 78 19.73 1.04 -12.05
CA ASN A 78 20.25 1.04 -13.43
C ASN A 78 19.29 0.43 -14.49
N GLY A 79 17.98 0.47 -14.29
CA GLY A 79 17.03 -0.04 -15.29
C GLY A 79 16.82 -1.55 -15.25
N GLN A 80 17.42 -2.26 -14.28
CA GLN A 80 17.35 -3.71 -14.21
C GLN A 80 15.99 -4.19 -13.73
N ILE A 81 15.54 -5.33 -14.28
CA ILE A 81 14.34 -6.00 -13.78
C ILE A 81 14.68 -6.64 -12.43
N SER A 82 14.18 -6.05 -11.35
CA SER A 82 14.35 -6.54 -9.98
C SER A 82 13.00 -6.82 -9.34
N ASP A 83 12.99 -7.78 -8.42
CA ASP A 83 11.81 -8.09 -7.63
C ASP A 83 11.67 -7.14 -6.44
N PRO A 84 10.46 -6.61 -6.17
CA PRO A 84 10.19 -5.90 -4.94
C PRO A 84 10.33 -6.86 -3.76
N GLN A 85 11.33 -6.66 -2.91
CA GLN A 85 11.46 -7.40 -1.64
C GLN A 85 10.99 -6.58 -0.46
N TYR A 86 11.20 -5.26 -0.48
CA TYR A 86 10.68 -4.36 0.55
C TYR A 86 9.89 -3.23 -0.08
N ALA A 87 8.81 -2.84 0.58
CA ALA A 87 8.08 -1.62 0.27
C ALA A 87 7.94 -0.76 1.53
N MET A 88 8.07 0.54 1.34
CA MET A 88 7.80 1.55 2.35
C MET A 88 6.84 2.57 1.78
N LEU A 89 5.86 2.93 2.60
CA LEU A 89 4.94 4.01 2.38
C LEU A 89 5.24 5.07 3.43
N SER A 90 5.39 6.32 3.00
CA SER A 90 5.54 7.48 3.88
C SER A 90 4.59 8.57 3.44
N HIS A 91 4.23 9.48 4.34
CA HIS A 91 3.21 10.48 4.06
C HIS A 91 3.76 11.91 4.02
N ASP A 92 2.98 12.80 3.43
CA ASP A 92 3.08 14.25 3.59
C ASP A 92 2.06 14.73 4.65
N THR A 93 1.87 16.03 4.84
CA THR A 93 1.08 16.60 5.96
C THR A 93 -0.43 16.32 5.92
N ASP A 94 -1.02 15.97 4.78
CA ASP A 94 -2.48 15.73 4.65
C ASP A 94 -2.82 14.25 4.80
N ALA A 95 -3.07 13.80 6.03
CA ALA A 95 -3.16 12.40 6.41
C ALA A 95 -4.17 11.57 5.59
N THR A 96 -3.80 10.32 5.26
CA THR A 96 -4.69 9.37 4.56
C THR A 96 -4.88 8.10 5.37
N CYS A 97 -6.10 7.56 5.40
CA CYS A 97 -6.38 6.26 6.02
C CYS A 97 -6.24 5.15 4.98
N ILE A 98 -5.17 4.35 5.06
CA ILE A 98 -4.88 3.26 4.12
C ILE A 98 -5.50 1.97 4.66
N ALA A 99 -6.34 1.33 3.85
CA ALA A 99 -6.96 0.04 4.18
C ALA A 99 -6.13 -1.14 3.67
N MET A 100 -5.50 -1.01 2.51
CA MET A 100 -4.74 -2.08 1.88
C MET A 100 -3.69 -1.52 0.92
N VAL A 101 -2.57 -2.22 0.85
CA VAL A 101 -1.49 -1.99 -0.12
C VAL A 101 -1.19 -3.30 -0.84
N GLN A 102 -1.20 -3.27 -2.16
CA GLN A 102 -0.75 -4.38 -3.01
C GLN A 102 0.47 -3.93 -3.81
N VAL A 103 1.50 -4.77 -3.87
CA VAL A 103 2.73 -4.52 -4.64
C VAL A 103 2.95 -5.69 -5.57
N SER A 104 3.13 -5.42 -6.87
CA SER A 104 3.29 -6.46 -7.88
C SER A 104 4.18 -6.03 -9.05
N ASN A 105 4.90 -6.99 -9.63
CA ASN A 105 5.62 -6.81 -10.91
C ASN A 105 5.28 -7.91 -11.94
N GLY A 106 4.24 -8.70 -11.69
CA GLY A 106 3.84 -9.86 -12.50
C GLY A 106 4.62 -11.15 -12.22
N ARG A 107 5.77 -11.09 -11.53
CA ARG A 107 6.49 -12.27 -11.00
C ARG A 107 6.19 -12.50 -9.52
N LEU A 108 6.16 -11.43 -8.73
CA LEU A 108 5.75 -11.43 -7.33
C LEU A 108 4.53 -10.53 -7.16
N SER A 109 3.63 -10.91 -6.26
CA SER A 109 2.50 -10.09 -5.80
C SER A 109 2.26 -10.32 -4.32
N GLY A 110 2.38 -9.26 -3.52
CA GLY A 110 2.12 -9.29 -2.09
C GLY A 110 1.07 -8.24 -1.71
N THR A 111 0.24 -8.56 -0.73
CA THR A 111 -0.80 -7.65 -0.22
C THR A 111 -0.72 -7.54 1.30
N VAL A 112 -0.66 -6.30 1.80
CA VAL A 112 -0.78 -5.98 3.22
C VAL A 112 -2.11 -5.31 3.47
N ASN A 113 -2.87 -5.85 4.43
CA ASN A 113 -4.05 -5.20 4.97
C ASN A 113 -3.67 -4.40 6.22
N ALA A 114 -4.32 -3.26 6.42
CA ALA A 114 -4.06 -2.37 7.54
C ALA A 114 -4.43 -2.95 8.91
N ASP A 115 -5.12 -4.10 8.97
CA ASP A 115 -5.23 -4.90 10.19
C ASP A 115 -3.88 -5.30 10.79
N THR A 116 -2.81 -5.39 9.97
CA THR A 116 -1.44 -5.57 10.46
C THR A 116 -0.98 -4.34 11.23
N GLY A 117 -1.12 -3.14 10.66
CA GLY A 117 -0.73 -1.89 11.34
C GLY A 117 -1.53 -1.65 12.63
N TYR A 118 -2.84 -1.96 12.63
CA TYR A 118 -3.66 -1.95 13.85
C TYR A 118 -3.09 -2.82 14.96
N LYS A 119 -2.67 -4.05 14.64
CA LYS A 119 -2.06 -4.96 15.63
C LYS A 119 -0.69 -4.46 16.12
N CYS A 120 -0.05 -3.57 15.37
CA CYS A 120 1.20 -2.90 15.71
C CYS A 120 0.97 -1.50 16.34
N ASP A 121 -0.22 -1.24 16.89
CA ASP A 121 -0.59 -0.02 17.61
C ASP A 121 -0.58 1.27 16.76
N GLN A 122 -0.66 1.14 15.43
CA GLN A 122 -0.82 2.29 14.54
C GLN A 122 -2.21 2.92 14.68
N GLY A 123 -2.29 4.25 14.61
CA GLY A 123 -3.55 4.98 14.62
C GLY A 123 -4.47 4.48 13.50
N TRP A 124 -5.69 4.12 13.83
CA TRP A 124 -6.56 3.35 12.94
C TRP A 124 -8.02 3.78 13.01
N TYR A 125 -8.78 3.39 11.99
CA TYR A 125 -10.24 3.53 11.97
C TYR A 125 -10.91 2.28 11.38
N TYR A 126 -12.16 2.04 11.76
CA TYR A 126 -12.95 0.95 11.22
C TYR A 126 -13.46 1.31 9.81
N SER A 127 -12.77 0.83 8.78
CA SER A 127 -13.18 1.11 7.40
C SER A 127 -14.38 0.25 7.02
N GLN A 128 -15.46 0.91 6.57
CA GLN A 128 -16.66 0.23 6.08
C GLN A 128 -16.52 -0.24 4.63
N ARG A 129 -15.28 -0.34 4.13
CA ARG A 129 -15.01 -0.63 2.74
C ARG A 129 -15.39 -2.08 2.47
N LYS A 130 -16.28 -2.29 1.51
CA LYS A 130 -16.57 -3.61 0.97
C LYS A 130 -15.74 -3.80 -0.28
N PHE A 131 -14.94 -4.85 -0.30
CA PHE A 131 -14.23 -5.25 -1.50
C PHE A 131 -15.19 -6.03 -2.42
N LYS A 132 -15.00 -5.93 -3.75
CA LYS A 132 -15.96 -6.41 -4.75
C LYS A 132 -16.33 -7.90 -4.66
N CYS A 133 -15.56 -8.71 -3.94
CA CYS A 133 -15.73 -10.16 -3.86
C CYS A 133 -15.94 -10.69 -2.43
N ASP A 134 -15.75 -9.86 -1.41
CA ASP A 134 -15.93 -10.26 -0.01
C ASP A 134 -16.44 -9.05 0.79
N ASN A 135 -17.37 -9.30 1.71
CA ASN A 135 -17.76 -8.32 2.74
C ASN A 135 -16.62 -8.09 3.76
N LEU A 136 -15.36 -8.12 3.31
CA LEU A 136 -14.17 -7.91 4.10
C LEU A 136 -14.11 -6.44 4.49
N MET A 137 -14.57 -6.15 5.71
CA MET A 137 -14.42 -4.85 6.35
C MET A 137 -13.08 -4.84 7.06
N THR A 138 -12.05 -4.33 6.38
CA THR A 138 -10.72 -4.17 6.96
C THR A 138 -10.66 -2.88 7.76
N LYS A 139 -9.77 -2.83 8.75
CA LYS A 139 -9.38 -1.53 9.33
C LYS A 139 -8.64 -0.71 8.27
N CYS A 140 -8.53 0.58 8.49
CA CYS A 140 -7.53 1.41 7.84
C CYS A 140 -6.61 2.04 8.89
N VAL A 141 -5.37 2.29 8.53
CA VAL A 141 -4.39 2.95 9.39
C VAL A 141 -4.00 4.29 8.80
N TRP A 142 -3.83 5.25 9.68
CA TRP A 142 -3.47 6.60 9.33
C TRP A 142 -1.98 6.77 9.20
N MET A 143 -1.61 7.65 8.28
CA MET A 143 -0.26 8.08 8.06
C MET A 143 -0.25 9.59 7.91
N ASP A 144 0.60 10.28 8.65
CA ASP A 144 0.85 11.72 8.51
C ASP A 144 2.36 12.00 8.58
N LEU A 145 2.74 13.22 8.23
CA LEU A 145 4.12 13.73 8.43
C LEU A 145 4.20 14.72 9.59
N ASP A 146 3.12 15.44 9.87
CA ASP A 146 3.12 16.56 10.81
C ASP A 146 3.01 16.13 12.27
N HIS A 147 2.87 14.81 12.52
CA HIS A 147 2.74 14.21 13.84
C HIS A 147 1.65 14.87 14.68
N SER A 148 0.61 15.39 14.02
CA SER A 148 -0.55 15.99 14.68
C SER A 148 -1.31 14.98 15.53
N HIS A 149 -1.16 13.68 15.21
CA HIS A 149 -1.74 12.58 15.96
C HIS A 149 -0.68 11.55 16.37
N PRO A 150 -0.73 11.02 17.61
CA PRO A 150 0.15 9.94 18.01
C PRO A 150 -0.12 8.69 17.15
N ASN A 151 0.95 7.98 16.81
CA ASN A 151 0.92 6.71 16.07
C ASN A 151 0.44 6.79 14.61
N PHE A 152 0.44 7.96 13.97
CA PHE A 152 0.20 8.09 12.52
C PHE A 152 1.52 7.93 11.77
N ASN A 153 1.99 6.69 11.68
CA ASN A 153 3.35 6.38 11.26
C ASN A 153 3.45 5.95 9.79
N ALA A 154 4.66 6.06 9.24
CA ALA A 154 5.03 5.37 8.01
C ALA A 154 4.87 3.84 8.17
N MET A 155 4.66 3.14 7.05
CA MET A 155 4.56 1.68 7.01
C MET A 155 5.66 1.10 6.14
N SER A 156 6.30 0.04 6.60
CA SER A 156 7.23 -0.75 5.78
C SER A 156 6.99 -2.23 5.99
N PHE A 157 7.16 -3.02 4.94
CA PHE A 157 7.02 -4.47 5.02
C PHE A 157 7.93 -5.17 4.02
N HIS A 158 8.38 -6.35 4.42
CA HIS A 158 9.05 -7.31 3.57
C HIS A 158 7.99 -8.11 2.80
N LEU A 159 8.00 -8.02 1.48
CA LEU A 159 6.99 -8.65 0.63
C LEU A 159 7.01 -10.16 0.74
N ARG A 160 8.19 -10.76 0.93
CA ARG A 160 8.32 -12.22 1.02
C ARG A 160 7.57 -12.81 2.22
N ASP A 161 7.47 -12.04 3.30
CA ASP A 161 6.82 -12.46 4.54
C ASP A 161 5.28 -12.45 4.44
N ILE A 162 4.76 -11.79 3.41
CA ILE A 162 3.32 -11.59 3.17
C ILE A 162 2.85 -12.27 1.88
N LEU A 163 3.73 -13.01 1.19
CA LEU A 163 3.33 -13.78 0.02
C LEU A 163 2.35 -14.88 0.45
N PRO A 164 1.22 -15.05 -0.27
CA PRO A 164 0.33 -16.16 0.00
C PRO A 164 1.07 -17.48 -0.25
N SER A 165 0.95 -18.40 0.71
CA SER A 165 1.51 -19.74 0.59
C SER A 165 0.68 -20.52 -0.44
N PRO A 166 1.28 -21.15 -1.47
CA PRO A 166 0.51 -21.85 -2.51
C PRO A 166 -0.37 -23.00 -1.99
N ASP A 167 -0.07 -23.50 -0.79
CA ASP A 167 -0.69 -24.64 -0.10
C ASP A 167 -1.77 -24.25 0.93
N LYS A 168 -2.08 -22.95 1.09
CA LYS A 168 -3.07 -22.45 2.07
C LYS A 168 -4.00 -21.39 1.50
#